data_AF-H3BN75-F1
#
_entry.id   AF-H3BN75-F1
#
_cell.length_a   1.000
_cell.length_b   1.000
_cell.length_c   1.000
_cell.angle_alpha   90.00
_cell.angle_beta   90.00
_cell.angle_gamma   90.00
#
_symmetry.space_group_name_H-M   'P 1'
#
loop_
_entity.id
_entity.type
_entity.pdbx_description
1 polymer ?
#
loop_
_entity_poly.entity_id
_entity_poly.type
_entity_poly.pdbx_seq_one_letter_code
_entity_poly.pdbx_strand_id
1 'polypeptide(L)' 'MPAPIRLRELIRTIRTARTQAEEREMIQKECAAIRSSFREEDNTYRCRNVAKL' A
#
# COMPACT_ATOMS: atom_id res chain seq x y z
N MET A 1 -14.86 -3.25 2.92
CA MET A 1 -13.51 -2.67 2.82
C MET A 1 -13.39 -1.98 1.46
N PRO A 2 -12.97 -0.70 1.38
CA PRO A 2 -12.64 -0.10 0.09
C PRO A 2 -11.51 -0.89 -0.58
N ALA A 3 -11.53 -0.96 -1.91
CA ALA A 3 -10.52 -1.71 -2.64
C ALA A 3 -9.10 -1.16 -2.34
N PRO A 4 -8.12 -2.00 -1.97
CA PRO A 4 -6.76 -1.54 -1.64
C PRO A 4 -6.11 -0.88 -2.86
N ILE A 5 -5.18 0.07 -2.74
CA ILE A 5 -4.61 0.80 -3.91
C ILE A 5 -3.83 -0.09 -4.88
N ARG A 6 -3.75 0.29 -6.18
CA ARG A 6 -3.01 -0.47 -7.21
C ARG A 6 -1.53 -0.20 -7.04
N LEU A 7 -0.67 -1.16 -7.38
CA LEU A 7 0.79 -0.95 -7.40
C LEU A 7 1.18 0.31 -8.19
N ARG A 8 0.62 0.47 -9.39
CA ARG A 8 0.88 1.66 -10.24
C ARG A 8 0.45 2.96 -9.57
N GLU A 9 -0.61 2.93 -8.76
CA GLU A 9 -1.11 4.10 -8.03
C GLU A 9 -0.21 4.41 -6.83
N LEU A 10 0.19 3.40 -6.05
CA LEU A 10 1.17 3.54 -4.98
C LEU A 10 2.49 4.16 -5.49
N ILE A 11 3.02 3.65 -6.60
CA ILE A 11 4.26 4.18 -7.21
C ILE A 11 4.07 5.64 -7.62
N ARG A 12 2.92 6.01 -8.21
CA ARG A 12 2.66 7.41 -8.55
C ARG A 12 2.62 8.28 -7.29
N THR A 13 1.91 7.85 -6.24
CA THR A 13 1.82 8.57 -4.97
C THR A 13 3.20 8.78 -4.35
N ILE A 14 4.02 7.73 -4.23
CA ILE A 14 5.39 7.84 -3.70
C ILE A 14 6.24 8.83 -4.52
N ARG A 15 6.12 8.80 -5.85
CA ARG A 15 6.84 9.74 -6.74
C ARG A 15 6.42 11.20 -6.59
N THR A 16 5.32 11.50 -5.90
CA THR A 16 4.91 12.88 -5.59
C THR A 16 5.50 13.41 -4.29
N ALA A 17 6.13 12.57 -3.47
CA ALA A 17 6.77 12.99 -2.23
C ALA A 17 7.91 13.98 -2.52
N ARG A 18 7.96 15.07 -1.75
CA ARG A 18 8.99 16.12 -1.87
C ARG A 18 10.10 15.92 -0.85
N THR A 19 9.81 15.21 0.24
CA THR A 19 10.76 14.87 1.29
C THR A 19 10.76 13.37 1.56
N GLN A 20 11.88 12.87 2.10
CA GLN A 20 11.96 11.48 2.53
C GLN A 20 11.01 11.15 3.70
N ALA A 21 10.64 12.16 4.50
CA ALA A 21 9.68 11.97 5.59
C ALA A 21 8.28 11.67 5.03
N GLU A 22 7.84 12.43 4.03
CA GLU A 22 6.58 12.19 3.32
C GLU A 22 6.57 10.83 2.62
N GLU A 23 7.67 10.44 1.95
CA GLU A 23 7.79 9.12 1.34
C GLU A 23 7.61 8.01 2.38
N ARG A 24 8.29 8.12 3.52
CA ARG A 24 8.18 7.13 4.62
C ARG A 24 6.76 7.07 5.18
N GLU A 25 6.08 8.20 5.32
CA GLU A 25 4.69 8.24 5.80
C GLU A 25 3.74 7.53 4.82
N MET A 26 3.86 7.81 3.52
CA MET A 26 3.06 7.14 2.48
C MET A 26 3.28 5.63 2.47
N ILE A 27 4.53 5.19 2.58
CA ILE A 27 4.89 3.77 2.67
C ILE A 27 4.30 3.15 3.93
N GLN A 28 4.47 3.78 5.09
CA GLN A 28 3.96 3.25 6.36
C GLN A 28 2.44 3.08 6.35
N LYS A 29 1.72 4.05 5.78
CA LYS A 29 0.26 4.00 5.64
C LYS A 29 -0.19 2.81 4.80
N GLU A 30 0.45 2.59 3.64
CA GLU A 30 0.10 1.46 2.79
C GLU A 30 0.52 0.12 3.39
N CYS A 31 1.69 0.09 4.02
CA CYS A 31 2.21 -1.10 4.69
C CYS A 31 1.30 -1.52 5.86
N ALA A 32 0.70 -0.56 6.59
CA ALA A 32 -0.33 -0.84 7.60
C ALA A 32 -1.60 -1.46 6.98
N ALA A 33 -2.07 -0.94 5.84
CA ALA A 33 -3.23 -1.50 5.14
C ALA A 33 -2.98 -2.93 4.66
N ILE A 34 -1.79 -3.22 4.13
CA ILE A 34 -1.40 -4.58 3.72
C ILE A 34 -1.38 -5.53 4.93
N ARG A 35 -0.79 -5.12 6.06
CA ARG A 35 -0.77 -5.93 7.29
C ARG A 35 -2.18 -6.24 7.80
N SER A 36 -3.08 -5.25 7.80
CA SER A 36 -4.49 -5.47 8.18
C SER A 36 -5.19 -6.44 7.23
N SER A 37 -5.00 -6.31 5.92
CA SER A 37 -5.60 -7.22 4.93
C SER A 37 -5.12 -8.66 5.08
N PHE A 38 -3.85 -8.90 5.41
CA PHE A 38 -3.35 -10.24 5.70
C PHE A 38 -3.91 -10.81 7.00
N ARG A 39 -4.13 -9.96 8.03
CA ARG A 39 -4.75 -10.37 9.28
C ARG A 39 -6.22 -10.77 9.10
N GLU A 40 -6.92 -10.13 8.16
CA GLU A 40 -8.31 -10.42 7.82
C GLU A 40 -8.47 -11.60 6.85
N GLU A 41 -7.36 -12.23 6.44
CA GLU A 41 -7.33 -13.34 5.46
C GLU A 41 -8.04 -13.03 4.13
N ASP A 42 -8.05 -11.75 3.72
CA ASP A 42 -8.68 -11.32 2.47
C ASP A 42 -7.89 -11.80 1.25
N ASN A 43 -8.31 -12.95 0.70
CA ASN A 43 -7.71 -13.54 -0.49
C ASN A 43 -8.03 -12.78 -1.78
N THR A 44 -9.05 -11.93 -1.80
CA THR A 44 -9.51 -11.21 -3.00
C THR A 44 -8.42 -10.30 -3.56
N TYR A 45 -7.65 -9.67 -2.67
CA TYR A 45 -6.61 -8.71 -3.05
C TYR A 45 -5.20 -9.15 -2.68
N ARG A 46 -5.02 -10.42 -2.28
CA ARG A 46 -3.72 -10.95 -1.84
C ARG A 46 -2.62 -10.75 -2.88
N CYS A 47 -2.86 -11.13 -4.14
CA CYS A 47 -1.86 -10.95 -5.21
C CYS A 47 -1.44 -9.48 -5.38
N ARG A 48 -2.39 -8.55 -5.25
CA ARG A 48 -2.14 -7.10 -5.36
C ARG A 48 -1.36 -6.58 -4.17
N ASN A 49 -1.65 -7.05 -2.96
CA ASN A 49 -0.93 -6.68 -1.75
C ASN A 49 0.49 -7.22 -1.75
N VAL A 50 0.70 -8.46 -2.22
CA VAL A 50 2.04 -9.05 -2.41
C VAL A 50 2.87 -8.26 -3.42
N ALA A 51 2.28 -7.81 -4.53
CA ALA A 51 3.00 -7.01 -5.53
C ALA A 51 3.45 -5.62 -5.03
N LYS A 52 2.99 -5.17 -3.85
CA LYS A 52 3.36 -3.89 -3.23
C LYS A 52 4.42 -4.04 -2.12
N LEU A 53 4.80 -5.27 -1.78
CA LEU A 53 5.90 -5.58 -0.87
C LEU A 53 7.24 -5.55 -1.63
#